data_AF-A0A8C9T626-F1
#
_entry.id   AF-A0A8C9T626-F1
#
_cell.length_a   1.000
_cell.length_b   1.000
_cell.length_c   1.000
_cell.angle_alpha   90.00
_cell.angle_beta   90.00
_cell.angle_gamma   90.00
#
_symmetry.space_group_name_H-M   'P 1'
#
loop_
_entity.id
_entity.type
_entity.pdbx_description
1 polymer ?
#
loop_
_entity_poly.entity_id
_entity_poly.type
_entity_poly.pdbx_seq_one_letter_code
_entity_poly.pdbx_strand_id
1 'polypeptide(L)'
;MVLSSLDFLTTGALTQHTVRVSDCQVCCCRSWRVRVWTGGQRTGRGACHVLSVLGCVSIDPNRSAPPFSPCCCSGLSQHPGSVEQISLRCAEGSLEWLYPNGALRLTLSPRLPSAAVGPVGSGHGSSGHITACVKPAESFLGAQLYLERDGVLELLVGDRPDESRPPRVRCFSTQPGERLALFLQATPHQDISRRIAAFRYELRGDWNARVSLDSDPISSEGACRPCNDTEILMAVCTSDFVVRGNIHSVVDDKDLRASVIKVSATRVYRQKYALFSGGGRLAKWGEIRTLLECGARPGAGSFLFTGRVHFGEAWLGCAPRYKDFLRAYDLAKEARQIPCELASD
;
A
#
# COMPACT_ATOMS: atom_id res chain seq x y z
N MET A 1 -9.91 -6.88 6.21
CA MET A 1 -9.22 -6.85 4.91
C MET A 1 -10.27 -6.61 3.85
N VAL A 2 -10.24 -5.48 3.14
CA VAL A 2 -11.21 -5.18 2.08
C VAL A 2 -10.55 -5.54 0.76
N LEU A 3 -10.86 -6.75 0.27
CA LEU A 3 -10.44 -7.21 -1.06
C LEU A 3 -11.39 -6.61 -2.10
N SER A 4 -11.01 -5.45 -2.65
CA SER A 4 -11.66 -4.89 -3.83
C SER A 4 -11.13 -5.58 -5.10
N SER A 5 -11.46 -6.85 -5.29
CA SER A 5 -11.19 -7.53 -6.57
C SER A 5 -12.09 -6.92 -7.65
N LEU A 6 -11.47 -6.22 -8.60
CA LEU A 6 -12.12 -5.82 -9.85
C LEU A 6 -11.81 -6.86 -10.91
N ASP A 7 -12.63 -7.90 -10.96
CA ASP A 7 -12.48 -8.99 -11.93
C ASP A 7 -13.00 -8.52 -13.30
N PHE A 8 -12.13 -7.87 -14.08
CA PHE A 8 -12.44 -7.39 -15.44
C PHE A 8 -12.49 -8.55 -16.44
N LEU A 9 -13.68 -9.10 -16.64
CA LEU A 9 -13.95 -10.14 -17.63
C LEU A 9 -14.08 -9.57 -19.05
N THR A 10 -13.07 -9.76 -19.89
CA THR A 10 -13.15 -9.56 -21.35
C THR A 10 -13.46 -10.88 -22.06
N THR A 11 -14.53 -10.90 -22.87
CA THR A 11 -14.88 -12.06 -23.73
C THR A 11 -14.32 -11.88 -25.13
N GLY A 12 -13.12 -12.42 -25.34
CA GLY A 12 -12.43 -12.58 -26.62
C GLY A 12 -11.38 -13.69 -26.47
N ALA A 13 -11.02 -14.37 -27.56
CA ALA A 13 -10.08 -15.49 -27.48
C ALA A 13 -8.64 -15.04 -27.16
N LEU A 14 -7.92 -15.91 -26.44
CA LEU A 14 -6.57 -15.75 -25.87
C LEU A 14 -6.44 -14.80 -24.66
N THR A 15 -6.05 -15.42 -23.51
CA THR A 15 -5.48 -14.79 -22.30
C THR A 15 -6.18 -13.51 -21.80
N GLN A 16 -7.23 -13.72 -21.01
CA GLN A 16 -7.85 -12.69 -20.18
C GLN A 16 -6.88 -12.26 -19.07
N HIS A 17 -6.44 -11.00 -19.10
CA HIS A 17 -5.62 -10.39 -18.05
C HIS A 17 -6.50 -9.92 -16.88
N THR A 18 -5.92 -9.73 -15.70
CA THR A 18 -6.68 -9.29 -14.51
C THR A 18 -5.85 -8.36 -13.63
N VAL A 19 -6.42 -7.22 -13.22
CA VAL A 19 -5.78 -6.27 -12.31
C VAL A 19 -6.47 -6.33 -10.95
N ARG A 20 -5.74 -6.70 -9.91
CA ARG A 20 -6.21 -6.67 -8.51
C ARG A 20 -5.55 -5.53 -7.77
N VAL A 21 -6.34 -4.83 -6.96
CA VAL A 21 -5.83 -3.83 -6.02
C VAL A 21 -6.24 -4.25 -4.61
N SER A 22 -5.27 -4.31 -3.71
CA SER A 22 -5.52 -4.60 -2.29
C SER A 22 -5.14 -3.41 -1.42
N ASP A 23 -5.78 -3.35 -0.25
CA ASP A 23 -5.56 -2.35 0.80
C ASP A 23 -5.85 -0.89 0.37
N CYS A 24 -6.50 -0.67 -0.78
CA CYS A 24 -6.93 0.65 -1.24
C CYS A 24 -8.29 0.69 -1.95
N GLN A 25 -9.04 1.78 -1.74
CA GLN A 25 -10.22 2.15 -2.52
C GLN A 25 -9.84 2.59 -3.95
N VAL A 26 -10.30 1.82 -4.93
CA VAL A 26 -10.20 2.11 -6.37
C VAL A 26 -11.31 3.07 -6.82
N CYS A 27 -11.02 3.91 -7.80
CA CYS A 27 -11.99 4.71 -8.53
C CYS A 27 -11.78 4.54 -10.04
N CYS A 28 -12.70 3.83 -10.70
CA CYS A 28 -12.73 3.72 -12.16
C CYS A 28 -13.60 4.84 -12.75
N CYS A 29 -12.99 5.80 -13.45
CA CYS A 29 -13.73 6.77 -14.25
C CYS A 29 -14.13 6.15 -15.59
N ARG A 30 -15.39 6.33 -16.00
CA ARG A 30 -15.81 6.01 -17.38
C ARG A 30 -15.09 6.95 -18.35
N SER A 31 -14.30 6.40 -19.27
CA SER A 31 -13.80 7.17 -20.41
C SER A 31 -14.98 7.53 -21.33
N TRP A 32 -15.06 8.79 -21.75
CA TRP A 32 -16.17 9.30 -22.55
C TRP A 32 -15.90 9.10 -24.04
N ARG A 33 -16.89 8.60 -24.78
CA ARG A 33 -16.77 8.43 -26.24
C ARG A 33 -16.85 9.79 -26.93
N VAL A 34 -15.71 10.29 -27.39
CA VAL A 34 -15.65 11.43 -28.32
C VAL A 34 -16.45 11.08 -29.58
N ARG A 35 -17.51 11.83 -29.88
CA ARG A 35 -18.24 11.73 -31.15
C ARG A 35 -17.59 12.67 -32.16
N VAL A 36 -16.79 12.11 -33.07
CA VAL A 36 -16.42 12.79 -34.31
C VAL A 36 -17.70 13.04 -35.11
N TRP A 37 -17.90 14.28 -35.56
CA TRP A 37 -19.13 14.69 -36.26
C TRP A 37 -18.89 14.76 -37.77
N THR A 38 -18.93 13.61 -38.45
CA THR A 38 -18.94 13.56 -39.92
C THR A 38 -20.36 13.85 -40.42
N GLY A 39 -20.59 15.05 -40.93
CA GLY A 39 -21.88 15.46 -41.50
C GLY A 39 -22.21 14.71 -42.80
N GLY A 40 -23.48 14.35 -42.97
CA GLY A 40 -24.01 13.69 -44.16
C GLY A 40 -25.55 13.67 -44.12
N GLN A 41 -26.21 13.80 -45.27
CA GLN A 41 -27.66 14.02 -45.34
C GLN A 41 -28.49 12.73 -45.48
N ARG A 42 -29.80 12.90 -45.21
CA ARG A 42 -31.00 12.12 -45.62
C ARG A 42 -30.73 11.02 -46.70
N THR A 43 -31.39 9.86 -46.67
CA THR A 43 -32.85 9.63 -46.57
C THR A 43 -33.21 8.21 -46.12
N GLY A 44 -34.45 8.00 -45.63
CA GLY A 44 -35.09 6.66 -45.62
C GLY A 44 -36.09 6.47 -44.47
N ARG A 45 -37.23 5.82 -44.75
CA ARG A 45 -38.16 5.31 -43.72
C ARG A 45 -38.01 3.80 -43.64
N GLY A 46 -37.94 3.26 -42.43
CA GLY A 46 -37.97 1.82 -42.15
C GLY A 46 -37.95 1.60 -40.64
N ALA A 47 -38.80 0.72 -40.12
CA ALA A 47 -38.99 0.56 -38.67
C ALA A 47 -39.03 -0.92 -38.25
N CYS A 48 -38.28 -1.24 -37.20
CA CYS A 48 -38.48 -2.32 -36.22
C CYS A 48 -37.63 -1.94 -34.98
N HIS A 49 -38.18 -1.83 -33.77
CA HIS A 49 -38.56 -2.92 -32.86
C HIS A 49 -37.34 -3.75 -32.39
N VAL A 50 -36.95 -3.79 -31.10
CA VAL A 50 -37.42 -3.03 -29.89
C VAL A 50 -36.16 -2.55 -29.09
N LEU A 51 -35.96 -2.49 -27.76
CA LEU A 51 -36.67 -2.79 -26.50
C LEU A 51 -36.11 -1.89 -25.36
N SER A 52 -36.85 -1.74 -24.25
CA SER A 52 -36.49 -1.15 -22.93
C SER A 52 -35.22 -0.30 -22.76
N VAL A 53 -35.41 0.99 -22.53
CA VAL A 53 -34.49 1.81 -21.72
C VAL A 53 -35.04 1.91 -20.29
N LEU A 54 -34.55 1.06 -19.38
CA LEU A 54 -34.78 1.22 -17.94
C LEU A 54 -33.86 2.33 -17.40
N GLY A 55 -34.32 3.57 -17.51
CA GLY A 55 -33.67 4.70 -16.84
C GLY A 55 -33.98 4.70 -15.34
N CYS A 56 -32.95 4.74 -14.50
CA CYS A 56 -33.13 4.94 -13.07
C CYS A 56 -33.57 6.38 -12.77
N VAL A 57 -34.88 6.60 -12.72
CA VAL A 57 -35.47 7.85 -12.23
C VAL A 57 -35.43 7.85 -10.69
N SER A 58 -34.62 8.72 -10.09
CA SER A 58 -34.64 8.94 -8.64
C SER A 58 -35.81 9.83 -8.24
N ILE A 59 -36.90 9.23 -7.78
CA ILE A 59 -37.96 9.92 -7.02
C ILE A 59 -37.72 9.64 -5.54
N ASP A 60 -37.00 10.55 -4.87
CA ASP A 60 -37.30 10.98 -3.49
C ASP A 60 -36.30 12.09 -3.08
N PRO A 61 -36.74 13.35 -2.88
CA PRO A 61 -35.84 14.47 -2.62
C PRO A 61 -35.47 14.66 -1.13
N ASN A 62 -35.97 13.81 -0.21
CA ASN A 62 -35.92 14.09 1.23
C ASN A 62 -35.56 12.88 2.11
N ARG A 63 -34.53 12.11 1.75
CA ARG A 63 -33.96 11.08 2.63
C ARG A 63 -32.44 11.08 2.63
N SER A 64 -31.84 11.33 3.79
CA SER A 64 -30.38 11.38 3.98
C SER A 64 -29.74 10.00 3.80
N ALA A 65 -28.84 9.88 2.84
CA ALA A 65 -28.10 8.64 2.56
C ALA A 65 -26.91 8.44 3.53
N PRO A 66 -26.59 7.20 3.92
CA PRO A 66 -25.44 6.90 4.78
C PRO A 66 -24.10 7.04 4.03
N PRO A 67 -22.97 7.26 4.74
CA PRO A 67 -21.68 7.69 4.15
C PRO A 67 -20.89 6.60 3.38
N PHE A 68 -21.53 5.47 3.02
CA PHE A 68 -20.89 4.35 2.32
C PHE A 68 -21.58 4.06 0.98
N SER A 69 -21.25 4.86 -0.04
CA SER A 69 -21.63 4.57 -1.43
C SER A 69 -20.66 3.54 -2.04
N PRO A 70 -21.12 2.36 -2.50
CA PRO A 70 -20.26 1.39 -3.18
C PRO A 70 -19.84 1.92 -4.56
N CYS A 71 -18.57 1.73 -4.91
CA CYS A 71 -18.05 2.16 -6.21
C CYS A 71 -18.50 1.18 -7.31
N CYS A 72 -19.41 1.60 -8.19
CA CYS A 72 -19.98 0.76 -9.25
C CYS A 72 -18.91 0.36 -10.29
N CYS A 73 -18.35 -0.84 -10.14
CA CYS A 73 -17.37 -1.43 -11.05
C CYS A 73 -18.11 -2.29 -12.10
N SER A 74 -18.19 -1.82 -13.34
CA SER A 74 -18.85 -2.58 -14.42
C SER A 74 -18.30 -2.17 -15.79
N GLY A 75 -17.56 -3.07 -16.44
CA GLY A 75 -17.27 -3.08 -17.88
C GLY A 75 -16.67 -1.81 -18.49
N LEU A 76 -15.33 -1.69 -18.49
CA LEU A 76 -14.62 -0.86 -19.46
C LEU A 76 -14.38 -1.69 -20.73
N SER A 77 -14.94 -1.26 -21.87
CA SER A 77 -14.76 -1.95 -23.15
C SER A 77 -13.49 -1.48 -23.86
N GLN A 78 -12.50 -2.37 -23.93
CA GLN A 78 -11.21 -2.11 -24.55
C GLN A 78 -11.32 -1.95 -26.08
N HIS A 79 -10.43 -1.14 -26.65
CA HIS A 79 -10.15 -1.09 -28.08
C HIS A 79 -8.66 -1.44 -28.28
N PRO A 80 -8.24 -1.99 -29.44
CA PRO A 80 -6.82 -2.21 -29.70
C PRO A 80 -6.02 -0.91 -29.53
N GLY A 81 -5.04 -0.91 -28.61
CA GLY A 81 -4.24 0.26 -28.26
C GLY A 81 -4.79 1.16 -27.15
N SER A 82 -5.93 0.85 -26.51
CA SER A 82 -6.42 1.65 -25.37
C SER A 82 -5.68 1.33 -24.07
N VAL A 83 -4.97 2.31 -23.51
CA VAL A 83 -4.40 2.23 -22.15
C VAL A 83 -5.51 2.24 -21.09
N GLU A 84 -5.50 1.28 -20.18
CA GLU A 84 -6.47 1.24 -19.07
C GLU A 84 -6.08 2.23 -17.97
N GLN A 85 -7.05 2.95 -17.38
CA GLN A 85 -6.80 3.98 -16.38
C GLN A 85 -7.44 3.65 -15.03
N ILE A 86 -6.62 3.64 -13.97
CA ILE A 86 -7.02 3.27 -12.61
C ILE A 86 -6.65 4.42 -11.67
N SER A 87 -7.62 4.99 -10.94
CA SER A 87 -7.34 6.00 -9.91
C SER A 87 -7.38 5.37 -8.52
N LEU A 88 -6.31 5.58 -7.74
CA LEU A 88 -6.19 5.11 -6.36
C LEU A 88 -6.21 6.30 -5.39
N ARG A 89 -6.85 6.15 -4.23
CA ARG A 89 -7.13 7.25 -3.28
C ARG A 89 -6.42 7.15 -1.93
N CYS A 90 -5.43 6.28 -1.81
CA CYS A 90 -4.84 5.86 -0.55
C CYS A 90 -3.35 6.17 -0.49
N ALA A 91 -2.82 6.35 0.72
CA ALA A 91 -1.39 6.58 0.95
C ALA A 91 -0.56 5.28 0.92
N GLU A 92 -1.18 4.11 0.80
CA GLU A 92 -0.51 2.81 0.68
C GLU A 92 -1.40 1.83 -0.09
N GLY A 93 -0.82 0.74 -0.60
CA GLY A 93 -1.56 -0.37 -1.19
C GLY A 93 -0.69 -1.36 -1.96
N SER A 94 -1.34 -2.34 -2.60
CA SER A 94 -0.69 -3.23 -3.57
C SER A 94 -1.49 -3.34 -4.87
N LEU A 95 -0.79 -3.62 -5.97
CA LEU A 95 -1.39 -4.00 -7.24
C LEU A 95 -0.76 -5.30 -7.75
N GLU A 96 -1.60 -6.22 -8.24
CA GLU A 96 -1.19 -7.41 -8.97
C GLU A 96 -1.80 -7.36 -10.37
N TRP A 97 -0.98 -7.41 -11.42
CA TRP A 97 -1.44 -7.56 -12.79
C TRP A 97 -1.11 -8.96 -13.31
N LEU A 98 -2.12 -9.83 -13.38
CA LEU A 98 -2.03 -11.20 -13.86
C LEU A 98 -2.13 -11.25 -15.39
N TYR A 99 -1.22 -11.98 -16.03
CA TYR A 99 -1.05 -12.06 -17.48
C TYR A 99 -0.99 -10.66 -18.16
N PRO A 100 -0.01 -9.79 -17.83
CA PRO A 100 0.08 -8.44 -18.38
C PRO A 100 -0.07 -8.38 -19.91
N ASN A 101 -0.93 -7.48 -20.41
CA ASN A 101 -1.18 -7.28 -21.83
C ASN A 101 -1.57 -5.81 -22.12
N GLY A 102 -0.90 -5.15 -23.07
CA GLY A 102 -1.07 -3.73 -23.32
C GLY A 102 -0.40 -2.85 -22.26
N ALA A 103 -1.12 -1.87 -21.71
CA ALA A 103 -0.59 -0.96 -20.68
C ALA A 103 -1.66 -0.44 -19.71
N LEU A 104 -1.25 -0.17 -18.47
CA LEU A 104 -2.04 0.45 -17.41
C LEU A 104 -1.45 1.82 -17.03
N ARG A 105 -2.30 2.80 -16.73
CA ARG A 105 -1.93 4.10 -16.16
C ARG A 105 -2.62 4.28 -14.81
N LEU A 106 -1.83 4.22 -13.74
CA LEU A 106 -2.28 4.35 -12.36
C LEU A 106 -2.12 5.80 -11.92
N THR A 107 -3.19 6.46 -11.49
CA THR A 107 -3.13 7.83 -10.93
C THR A 107 -3.29 7.77 -9.41
N LEU A 108 -2.23 8.14 -8.68
CA LEU A 108 -2.20 8.11 -7.22
C LEU A 108 -2.68 9.46 -6.67
N SER A 109 -3.76 9.43 -5.89
CA SER A 109 -4.46 10.63 -5.41
C SER A 109 -4.90 10.50 -3.94
N PRO A 110 -3.96 10.31 -2.99
CA PRO A 110 -4.26 10.15 -1.58
C PRO A 110 -5.04 11.36 -1.02
N ARG A 111 -6.05 11.10 -0.19
CA ARG A 111 -6.69 12.14 0.63
C ARG A 111 -5.77 12.51 1.79
N LEU A 112 -4.78 13.36 1.52
CA LEU A 112 -3.87 13.89 2.56
C LEU A 112 -4.62 14.90 3.46
N PRO A 113 -4.32 14.97 4.77
CA PRO A 113 -4.94 15.94 5.68
C PRO A 113 -4.55 17.38 5.31
N SER A 114 -5.51 18.30 5.28
CA SER A 114 -5.33 19.70 4.85
C SER A 114 -4.49 20.59 5.79
N ALA A 115 -3.74 20.02 6.74
CA ALA A 115 -2.83 20.76 7.62
C ALA A 115 -1.69 21.47 6.86
N ALA A 116 -1.45 21.10 5.59
CA ALA A 116 -0.55 21.82 4.69
C ALA A 116 -1.15 23.10 4.06
N VAL A 117 -2.42 23.43 4.35
CA VAL A 117 -3.07 24.69 3.93
C VAL A 117 -3.47 25.49 5.17
N GLY A 118 -2.49 25.80 6.01
CA GLY A 118 -2.59 26.95 6.92
C GLY A 118 -2.65 28.26 6.11
N PRO A 119 -3.18 29.35 6.69
CA PRO A 119 -3.15 30.66 6.02
C PRO A 119 -1.70 31.08 5.77
N VAL A 120 -1.46 31.75 4.63
CA VAL A 120 -0.15 32.25 4.22
C VAL A 120 0.30 33.36 5.19
N GLY A 121 0.99 32.98 6.27
CA GLY A 121 1.36 33.92 7.33
C GLY A 121 2.03 33.34 8.60
N SER A 122 2.24 32.03 8.73
CA SER A 122 2.93 31.43 9.89
C SER A 122 4.12 30.54 9.48
N GLY A 123 5.30 30.87 9.99
CA GLY A 123 6.60 30.36 9.54
C GLY A 123 6.98 28.93 9.98
N HIS A 124 6.20 27.93 9.58
CA HIS A 124 6.65 26.53 9.55
C HIS A 124 6.17 25.85 8.26
N GLY A 125 6.95 26.05 7.19
CA GLY A 125 6.62 25.57 5.85
C GLY A 125 6.74 24.06 5.76
N SER A 126 5.59 23.36 5.82
CA SER A 126 5.46 22.05 5.19
C SER A 126 5.59 22.29 3.68
N SER A 127 6.72 21.90 3.08
CA SER A 127 7.06 22.16 1.67
C SER A 127 6.06 21.58 0.66
N GLY A 128 5.20 20.66 1.09
CA GLY A 128 4.07 20.14 0.31
C GLY A 128 4.49 19.07 -0.69
N HIS A 129 5.73 18.57 -0.58
CA HIS A 129 6.21 17.47 -1.39
C HIS A 129 5.51 16.17 -0.96
N ILE A 130 5.37 15.28 -1.94
CA ILE A 130 4.89 13.91 -1.71
C ILE A 130 6.00 12.99 -2.23
N THR A 131 6.71 12.36 -1.30
CA THR A 131 7.63 11.27 -1.61
C THR A 131 6.81 10.00 -1.72
N ALA A 132 6.77 9.41 -2.90
CA ALA A 132 6.16 8.11 -3.13
C ALA A 132 7.24 7.09 -3.41
N CYS A 133 7.04 5.89 -2.89
CA CYS A 133 7.98 4.79 -2.95
C CYS A 133 7.27 3.53 -3.42
N VAL A 134 7.92 2.75 -4.28
CA VAL A 134 7.43 1.46 -4.78
C VAL A 134 8.40 0.34 -4.46
N LYS A 135 7.88 -0.82 -4.06
CA LYS A 135 8.64 -2.08 -3.89
C LYS A 135 8.02 -3.15 -4.80
N PRO A 136 8.71 -3.63 -5.85
CA PRO A 136 8.25 -4.78 -6.62
C PRO A 136 8.26 -6.04 -5.75
N ALA A 137 7.39 -7.01 -6.06
CA ALA A 137 7.47 -8.34 -5.49
C ALA A 137 8.69 -9.10 -6.05
N GLU A 138 9.18 -10.11 -5.32
CA GLU A 138 10.21 -11.04 -5.80
C GLU A 138 9.78 -11.77 -7.08
N SER A 139 8.48 -11.95 -7.27
CA SER A 139 7.86 -12.58 -8.44
C SER A 139 7.38 -11.58 -9.51
N PHE A 140 7.80 -10.30 -9.47
CA PHE A 140 7.41 -9.29 -10.45
C PHE A 140 7.96 -9.67 -11.83
N LEU A 141 7.05 -9.99 -12.78
CA LEU A 141 7.41 -10.44 -14.11
C LEU A 141 6.29 -10.15 -15.13
N GLY A 142 6.66 -9.83 -16.36
CA GLY A 142 5.79 -9.60 -17.52
C GLY A 142 5.49 -8.13 -17.82
N ALA A 143 6.04 -7.17 -17.07
CA ALA A 143 5.82 -5.74 -17.32
C ALA A 143 6.97 -4.87 -16.81
N GLN A 144 7.06 -3.65 -17.34
CA GLN A 144 7.95 -2.59 -16.87
C GLN A 144 7.14 -1.50 -16.16
N LEU A 145 7.66 -0.95 -15.05
CA LEU A 145 7.03 0.11 -14.26
C LEU A 145 7.79 1.42 -14.45
N TYR A 146 7.06 2.48 -14.82
CA TYR A 146 7.57 3.82 -15.07
C TYR A 146 6.89 4.86 -14.17
N LEU A 147 7.63 5.92 -13.82
CA LEU A 147 7.10 7.18 -13.32
C LEU A 147 6.72 8.08 -14.51
N GLU A 148 5.52 8.67 -14.48
CA GLU A 148 5.11 9.68 -15.45
C GLU A 148 5.34 11.08 -14.88
N ARG A 149 6.22 11.86 -15.51
CA ARG A 149 6.54 13.26 -15.15
C ARG A 149 6.60 14.10 -16.42
N ASP A 150 5.82 15.18 -16.48
CA ASP A 150 5.82 16.15 -17.59
C ASP A 150 5.67 15.55 -19.01
N GLY A 151 4.99 14.39 -19.10
CA GLY A 151 4.81 13.63 -20.34
C GLY A 151 5.96 12.65 -20.68
N VAL A 152 7.02 12.64 -19.88
CA VAL A 152 8.15 11.70 -19.96
C VAL A 152 7.88 10.47 -19.07
N LEU A 153 8.34 9.29 -19.49
CA LEU A 153 8.29 8.06 -18.73
C LEU A 153 9.69 7.65 -18.25
N GLU A 154 9.93 7.70 -16.94
CA GLU A 154 11.19 7.32 -16.29
C GLU A 154 11.10 5.89 -15.74
N LEU A 155 12.02 5.00 -16.11
CA LEU A 155 11.96 3.57 -15.73
C LEU A 155 12.33 3.35 -14.25
N LEU A 156 11.37 2.89 -13.45
CA LEU A 156 11.58 2.55 -12.03
C LEU A 156 11.98 1.08 -11.84
N VAL A 157 11.29 0.16 -12.52
CA VAL A 157 11.48 -1.30 -12.42
C VAL A 157 11.36 -1.94 -13.81
N GLY A 158 12.39 -2.66 -14.23
CA GLY A 158 12.37 -3.45 -15.47
C GLY A 158 11.68 -4.82 -15.28
N ASP A 159 11.20 -5.39 -16.38
CA ASP A 159 10.53 -6.72 -16.45
C ASP A 159 11.37 -7.86 -15.89
N ARG A 160 12.68 -7.81 -16.16
CA ARG A 160 13.68 -8.59 -15.44
C ARG A 160 14.40 -7.65 -14.48
N PRO A 161 13.97 -7.55 -13.20
CA PRO A 161 14.90 -7.12 -12.17
C PRO A 161 16.11 -8.07 -12.18
N ASP A 162 17.29 -7.55 -11.87
CA ASP A 162 18.54 -8.30 -11.78
C ASP A 162 18.37 -9.47 -10.80
N GLU A 163 18.23 -10.70 -11.30
CA GLU A 163 17.94 -11.91 -10.49
C GLU A 163 19.02 -12.19 -9.44
N SER A 164 20.20 -11.56 -9.53
CA SER A 164 21.27 -11.61 -8.53
C SER A 164 21.07 -10.65 -7.34
N ARG A 165 20.03 -9.80 -7.34
CA ARG A 165 19.82 -8.74 -6.34
C ARG A 165 18.35 -8.66 -5.89
N PRO A 166 18.06 -8.60 -4.58
CA PRO A 166 16.68 -8.56 -4.09
C PRO A 166 15.91 -7.31 -4.56
N PRO A 167 14.56 -7.37 -4.61
CA PRO A 167 13.71 -6.27 -5.08
C PRO A 167 13.83 -5.04 -4.18
N ARG A 168 14.65 -4.08 -4.62
CA ARG A 168 14.89 -2.81 -3.93
C ARG A 168 13.72 -1.85 -4.09
N VAL A 169 13.45 -1.09 -3.03
CA VAL A 169 12.55 0.06 -3.05
C VAL A 169 13.06 1.12 -4.05
N ARG A 170 12.13 1.87 -4.67
CA ARG A 170 12.39 3.06 -5.49
C ARG A 170 11.53 4.19 -4.97
N CYS A 171 12.15 5.25 -4.45
CA CYS A 171 11.48 6.46 -3.97
C CYS A 171 11.72 7.63 -4.93
N PHE A 172 10.71 8.49 -5.07
CA PHE A 172 10.73 9.70 -5.90
C PHE A 172 9.77 10.73 -5.32
N SER A 173 10.10 12.02 -5.43
CA SER A 173 9.32 13.14 -4.89
C SER A 173 8.59 13.91 -5.99
N THR A 174 7.31 14.20 -5.78
CA THR A 174 6.56 15.13 -6.65
C THR A 174 6.50 16.55 -6.05
N GLN A 175 6.45 17.55 -6.92
CA GLN A 175 6.24 18.95 -6.53
C GLN A 175 4.79 19.18 -6.07
N PRO A 176 4.51 20.22 -5.26
CA PRO A 176 3.16 20.54 -4.84
C PRO A 176 2.23 20.80 -6.04
N GLY A 177 1.16 20.03 -6.15
CA GLY A 177 0.18 20.16 -7.25
C GLY A 177 0.44 19.30 -8.49
N GLU A 178 1.61 18.66 -8.61
CA GLU A 178 1.83 17.61 -9.61
C GLU A 178 0.87 16.44 -9.38
N ARG A 179 0.41 15.80 -10.47
CA ARG A 179 -0.32 14.53 -10.38
C ARG A 179 0.66 13.38 -10.47
N LEU A 180 0.81 12.63 -9.39
CA LEU A 180 1.56 11.39 -9.45
C LEU A 180 0.82 10.35 -10.28
N ALA A 181 1.41 9.96 -11.41
CA ALA A 181 1.00 8.81 -12.20
C ALA A 181 2.15 7.82 -12.38
N LEU A 182 1.80 6.54 -12.39
CA LEU A 182 2.68 5.41 -12.71
C LEU A 182 2.13 4.71 -13.96
N PHE A 183 3.02 4.34 -14.87
CA PHE A 183 2.67 3.64 -16.11
C PHE A 183 3.25 2.23 -16.06
N LEU A 184 2.43 1.21 -16.31
CA LEU A 184 2.87 -0.17 -16.47
C LEU A 184 2.70 -0.57 -17.92
N GLN A 185 3.78 -1.01 -18.56
CA GLN A 185 3.77 -1.55 -19.93
C GLN A 185 4.05 -3.04 -19.88
N ALA A 186 3.17 -3.86 -20.45
CA ALA A 186 3.42 -5.30 -20.58
C ALA A 186 4.59 -5.57 -21.55
N THR A 187 5.46 -6.53 -21.22
CA THR A 187 6.47 -7.00 -22.17
C THR A 187 5.82 -7.92 -23.19
N PRO A 188 5.96 -7.67 -24.51
CA PRO A 188 5.48 -8.60 -25.53
C PRO A 188 6.18 -9.95 -25.40
N HIS A 189 5.40 -11.03 -25.30
CA HIS A 189 5.91 -12.39 -25.15
C HIS A 189 5.04 -13.39 -25.90
N GLN A 190 5.59 -14.54 -26.32
CA GLN A 190 4.93 -15.47 -27.26
C GLN A 190 4.41 -16.77 -26.64
N ASP A 191 4.68 -17.05 -25.36
CA ASP A 191 4.11 -18.22 -24.67
C ASP A 191 2.96 -17.85 -23.72
N ILE A 192 2.28 -18.88 -23.22
CA ILE A 192 1.18 -18.77 -22.25
C ILE A 192 1.66 -18.85 -20.78
N SER A 193 2.91 -18.48 -20.48
CA SER A 193 3.45 -18.54 -19.12
C SER A 193 2.71 -17.61 -18.16
N ARG A 194 2.53 -18.09 -16.92
CA ARG A 194 1.91 -17.30 -15.85
C ARG A 194 2.87 -16.20 -15.39
N ARG A 195 2.64 -14.99 -15.87
CA ARG A 195 3.36 -13.76 -15.48
C ARG A 195 2.50 -12.89 -14.59
N ILE A 196 3.11 -12.24 -13.61
CA ILE A 196 2.42 -11.36 -12.65
C ILE A 196 3.30 -10.14 -12.36
N ALA A 197 2.88 -8.97 -12.81
CA ALA A 197 3.50 -7.72 -12.40
C ALA A 197 2.87 -7.27 -11.07
N ALA A 198 3.46 -7.68 -9.95
CA ALA A 198 2.99 -7.38 -8.61
C ALA A 198 3.92 -6.42 -7.86
N PHE A 199 3.38 -5.34 -7.30
CA PHE A 199 4.16 -4.38 -6.49
C PHE A 199 3.32 -3.74 -5.38
N ARG A 200 4.00 -3.21 -4.37
CA ARG A 200 3.44 -2.38 -3.29
C ARG A 200 3.91 -0.94 -3.44
N TYR A 201 3.07 0.00 -3.00
CA TYR A 201 3.39 1.42 -3.00
C TYR A 201 3.05 2.06 -1.64
N GLU A 202 3.82 3.08 -1.26
CA GLU A 202 3.59 3.96 -0.10
C GLU A 202 3.81 5.42 -0.51
N LEU A 203 3.01 6.34 0.00
CA LEU A 203 3.11 7.79 -0.22
C LEU A 203 3.23 8.50 1.13
N ARG A 204 4.26 9.36 1.23
CA ARG A 204 4.64 10.08 2.44
C ARG A 204 4.76 11.56 2.09
N GLY A 205 3.92 12.39 2.69
CA GLY A 205 4.09 13.84 2.63
C GLY A 205 4.99 14.33 3.77
N ASP A 206 5.54 15.53 3.65
CA ASP A 206 6.47 16.13 4.61
C ASP A 206 5.95 16.15 6.07
N TRP A 207 4.62 16.23 6.26
CA TRP A 207 3.96 16.12 7.56
C TRP A 207 4.26 14.81 8.32
N ASN A 208 4.68 13.76 7.61
CA ASN A 208 4.95 12.41 8.10
C ASN A 208 6.45 12.10 8.21
N ALA A 209 7.33 13.09 8.03
CA ALA A 209 8.80 12.95 8.03
C ALA A 209 9.39 12.56 9.41
N ARG A 210 8.64 12.71 10.51
CA ARG A 210 9.08 12.34 11.87
C ARG A 210 9.44 10.85 12.07
N VAL A 211 9.18 9.98 11.10
CA VAL A 211 9.68 8.59 11.07
C VAL A 211 10.06 8.19 9.62
N SER A 212 10.82 9.02 8.92
CA SER A 212 11.43 8.61 7.64
C SER A 212 12.49 7.53 7.86
N LEU A 213 12.39 6.42 7.13
CA LEU A 213 13.44 5.38 7.07
C LEU A 213 14.37 5.56 5.85
N ASP A 214 14.09 6.53 4.97
CA ASP A 214 14.67 6.59 3.61
C ASP A 214 14.69 8.03 3.03
N SER A 215 14.77 9.07 3.87
CA SER A 215 14.86 10.49 3.40
C SER A 215 15.78 11.39 4.21
N ASP A 216 16.39 10.87 5.27
CA ASP A 216 17.49 11.47 6.04
C ASP A 216 18.29 10.29 6.60
N PRO A 217 19.60 10.43 6.86
CA PRO A 217 20.27 9.51 7.76
C PRO A 217 19.66 9.72 9.15
N ILE A 218 18.79 8.81 9.58
CA ILE A 218 18.53 8.65 11.02
C ILE A 218 19.92 8.48 11.66
N SER A 219 20.32 9.39 12.54
CA SER A 219 21.52 9.22 13.35
C SER A 219 21.42 7.84 14.01
N SER A 220 22.28 6.90 13.65
CA SER A 220 22.08 5.47 13.97
C SER A 220 22.04 5.20 15.48
N GLU A 221 22.69 6.10 16.24
CA GLU A 221 22.58 6.33 17.69
C GLU A 221 21.13 6.34 18.23
N GLY A 222 20.19 6.88 17.44
CA GLY A 222 18.77 7.02 17.78
C GLY A 222 17.88 5.87 17.31
N ALA A 223 18.31 5.07 16.32
CA ALA A 223 17.52 3.96 15.77
C ALA A 223 17.66 2.67 16.59
N CYS A 224 18.86 2.42 17.12
CA CYS A 224 19.20 1.16 17.79
C CYS A 224 19.19 1.23 19.32
N ARG A 225 18.90 2.39 19.91
CA ARG A 225 18.78 2.54 21.37
C ARG A 225 17.53 1.83 21.91
N PRO A 226 17.57 1.24 23.11
CA PRO A 226 16.35 0.73 23.74
C PRO A 226 15.36 1.86 24.01
N CYS A 227 14.08 1.62 23.73
CA CYS A 227 13.00 2.55 24.06
C CYS A 227 12.88 2.72 25.59
N ASN A 228 12.65 3.95 26.04
CA ASN A 228 12.29 4.24 27.44
C ASN A 228 10.81 3.93 27.73
N ASP A 229 10.41 3.96 29.01
CA ASP A 229 9.05 3.62 29.44
C ASP A 229 7.95 4.43 28.72
N THR A 230 8.14 5.74 28.53
CA THR A 230 7.15 6.59 27.81
C THR A 230 7.07 6.25 26.32
N GLU A 231 8.21 5.91 25.70
CA GLU A 231 8.29 5.48 24.29
C GLU A 231 7.63 4.12 24.09
N ILE A 232 7.82 3.19 25.03
CA ILE A 232 7.16 1.88 25.03
C ILE A 232 5.63 2.04 25.12
N LEU A 233 5.15 2.86 26.06
CA LEU A 233 3.71 3.11 26.25
C LEU A 233 3.08 3.77 25.02
N MET A 234 3.72 4.79 24.45
CA MET A 234 3.27 5.44 23.21
C MET A 234 3.33 4.49 22.01
N ALA A 235 4.36 3.63 21.91
CA ALA A 235 4.48 2.67 20.82
C ALA A 235 3.37 1.62 20.84
N VAL A 236 2.94 1.13 22.02
CA VAL A 236 1.76 0.25 22.13
C VAL A 236 0.50 0.90 21.57
N CYS A 237 0.33 2.20 21.79
CA CYS A 237 -0.86 2.93 21.33
C CYS A 237 -0.82 3.28 19.84
N THR A 238 0.36 3.59 19.28
CA THR A 238 0.52 4.14 17.92
C THR A 238 1.09 3.17 16.87
N SER A 239 1.49 1.96 17.25
CA SER A 239 2.05 0.96 16.32
C SER A 239 0.99 0.30 15.45
N ASP A 240 1.42 -0.13 14.25
CA ASP A 240 0.65 -0.96 13.33
C ASP A 240 0.48 -2.38 13.87
N PHE A 241 1.49 -2.89 14.60
CA PHE A 241 1.42 -4.18 15.30
C PHE A 241 1.91 -4.08 16.75
N VAL A 242 1.31 -4.90 17.62
CA VAL A 242 1.66 -5.07 19.03
C VAL A 242 1.50 -6.55 19.38
N VAL A 243 2.61 -7.23 19.64
CA VAL A 243 2.67 -8.70 19.74
C VAL A 243 3.58 -9.14 20.89
N ARG A 244 3.06 -9.96 21.80
CA ARG A 244 3.87 -10.70 22.78
C ARG A 244 4.33 -12.01 22.16
N GLY A 245 5.62 -12.30 22.27
CA GLY A 245 6.21 -13.52 21.73
C GLY A 245 7.65 -13.76 22.19
N ASN A 246 8.26 -14.81 21.67
CA ASN A 246 9.64 -15.18 21.96
C ASN A 246 10.46 -15.18 20.64
N ILE A 247 11.75 -14.85 20.72
CA ILE A 247 12.65 -14.91 19.58
C ILE A 247 13.03 -16.36 19.33
N HIS A 248 12.79 -16.86 18.12
CA HIS A 248 13.18 -18.21 17.70
C HIS A 248 14.57 -18.20 17.06
N SER A 249 14.80 -17.28 16.13
CA SER A 249 16.09 -17.07 15.48
C SER A 249 16.21 -15.64 14.95
N VAL A 250 17.45 -15.20 14.71
CA VAL A 250 17.75 -13.97 13.96
C VAL A 250 18.64 -14.37 12.79
N VAL A 251 18.37 -13.81 11.61
CA VAL A 251 19.14 -14.05 10.38
C VAL A 251 19.49 -12.70 9.77
N ASP A 252 20.78 -12.45 9.51
CA ASP A 252 21.24 -11.18 8.95
C ASP A 252 21.22 -11.20 7.42
N ASP A 253 20.45 -10.28 6.83
CA ASP A 253 20.40 -10.02 5.40
C ASP A 253 21.31 -8.83 5.07
N LYS A 254 22.41 -9.10 4.37
CA LYS A 254 23.41 -8.09 4.00
C LYS A 254 22.99 -7.24 2.80
N ASP A 255 22.14 -7.76 1.92
CA ASP A 255 21.72 -7.10 0.68
C ASP A 255 20.57 -6.11 0.92
N LEU A 256 19.71 -6.42 1.89
CA LEU A 256 18.71 -5.52 2.47
C LEU A 256 19.24 -4.69 3.67
N ARG A 257 20.47 -4.96 4.15
CA ARG A 257 21.11 -4.35 5.32
C ARG A 257 20.25 -4.41 6.59
N ALA A 258 19.54 -5.52 6.78
CA ALA A 258 18.56 -5.72 7.85
C ALA A 258 18.74 -7.08 8.56
N SER A 259 18.47 -7.13 9.86
CA SER A 259 18.36 -8.39 10.61
C SER A 259 16.89 -8.84 10.65
N VAL A 260 16.62 -10.07 10.22
CA VAL A 260 15.29 -10.70 10.23
C VAL A 260 15.13 -11.52 11.51
N ILE A 261 14.30 -11.02 12.43
CA ILE A 261 13.94 -11.67 13.69
C ILE A 261 12.72 -12.55 13.46
N LYS A 262 12.88 -13.87 13.56
CA LYS A 262 11.76 -14.84 13.49
C LYS A 262 11.16 -15.02 14.88
N VAL A 263 9.86 -14.76 15.01
CA VAL A 263 9.16 -14.67 16.30
C VAL A 263 8.03 -15.69 16.38
N SER A 264 7.99 -16.46 17.47
CA SER A 264 6.82 -17.24 17.88
C SER A 264 5.91 -16.34 18.73
N ALA A 265 4.81 -15.89 18.15
CA ALA A 265 3.84 -15.00 18.79
C ALA A 265 2.88 -15.79 19.71
N THR A 266 2.92 -15.50 21.01
CA THR A 266 2.04 -16.09 22.02
C THR A 266 0.72 -15.33 22.13
N ARG A 267 0.73 -14.00 21.96
CA ARG A 267 -0.49 -13.17 21.89
C ARG A 267 -0.30 -12.00 20.93
N VAL A 268 -1.25 -11.81 20.02
CA VAL A 268 -1.32 -10.66 19.11
C VAL A 268 -2.41 -9.73 19.65
N TYR A 269 -2.04 -8.53 20.11
CA TYR A 269 -3.00 -7.52 20.59
C TYR A 269 -3.49 -6.65 19.43
N ARG A 270 -2.60 -6.34 18.49
CA ARG A 270 -2.89 -5.58 17.27
C ARG A 270 -2.00 -6.08 16.12
N GLN A 271 -2.54 -6.15 14.91
CA GLN A 271 -1.73 -6.20 13.69
C GLN A 271 -2.48 -5.59 12.50
N LYS A 272 -1.80 -4.72 11.76
CA LYS A 272 -2.16 -4.29 10.41
C LYS A 272 -1.71 -5.38 9.43
N TYR A 273 -2.65 -5.95 8.68
CA TYR A 273 -2.47 -7.17 7.88
C TYR A 273 -2.15 -8.44 8.71
N ALA A 274 -2.02 -9.58 8.05
CA ALA A 274 -1.88 -10.90 8.68
C ALA A 274 -0.40 -11.27 9.00
N LEU A 275 0.37 -10.30 9.53
CA LEU A 275 1.82 -10.40 9.77
C LEU A 275 2.22 -11.62 10.62
N PHE A 276 1.42 -11.92 11.65
CA PHE A 276 1.59 -13.07 12.53
C PHE A 276 0.44 -14.05 12.29
N SER A 277 0.76 -15.13 11.59
CA SER A 277 -0.20 -16.12 11.08
C SER A 277 0.19 -17.53 11.52
N GLY A 278 -0.77 -18.45 11.54
CA GLY A 278 -0.55 -19.82 11.98
C GLY A 278 -1.67 -20.75 11.54
N GLY A 279 -1.31 -21.97 11.13
CA GLY A 279 -2.25 -23.00 10.70
C GLY A 279 -2.97 -23.64 11.90
N GLY A 280 -4.10 -23.07 12.32
CA GLY A 280 -4.96 -23.64 13.34
C GLY A 280 -4.52 -23.37 14.79
N ARG A 281 -4.58 -24.40 15.65
CA ARG A 281 -4.33 -24.31 17.11
C ARG A 281 -2.85 -24.15 17.51
N LEU A 282 -1.94 -24.11 16.55
CA LEU A 282 -0.50 -23.93 16.79
C LEU A 282 -0.17 -22.46 17.10
N ALA A 283 1.02 -22.23 17.68
CA ALA A 283 1.55 -20.88 17.87
C ALA A 283 1.58 -20.12 16.54
N LYS A 284 1.32 -18.80 16.58
CA LYS A 284 1.44 -17.93 15.41
C LYS A 284 2.91 -17.60 15.18
N TRP A 285 3.30 -17.48 13.92
CA TRP A 285 4.66 -17.14 13.52
C TRP A 285 4.65 -15.90 12.63
N GLY A 286 5.72 -15.12 12.71
CA GLY A 286 5.94 -13.94 11.87
C GLY A 286 7.41 -13.52 11.91
N GLU A 287 7.76 -12.63 11.00
CA GLU A 287 9.12 -12.11 10.83
C GLU A 287 9.13 -10.59 10.98
N ILE A 288 10.07 -10.07 11.76
CA ILE A 288 10.24 -8.64 12.03
C ILE A 288 11.64 -8.21 11.56
N ARG A 289 11.71 -7.19 10.72
CA ARG A 289 12.96 -6.58 10.26
C ARG A 289 13.42 -5.48 11.21
N THR A 290 14.72 -5.36 11.40
CA THR A 290 15.38 -4.22 12.06
C THR A 290 16.70 -3.91 11.33
N LEU A 291 17.32 -2.76 11.58
CA LEU A 291 18.57 -2.38 10.92
C LEU A 291 19.72 -3.31 11.37
N LEU A 292 20.55 -3.75 10.42
CA LEU A 292 21.67 -4.67 10.69
C LEU A 292 22.69 -4.10 11.70
N GLU A 293 22.86 -2.78 11.71
CA GLU A 293 23.74 -2.07 12.66
C GLU A 293 23.23 -2.14 14.11
N CYS A 294 21.95 -2.46 14.35
CA CYS A 294 21.43 -2.68 15.71
C CYS A 294 21.90 -4.02 16.31
N GLY A 295 22.56 -4.89 15.54
CA GLY A 295 23.22 -6.10 16.04
C GLY A 295 22.29 -7.06 16.78
N ALA A 296 21.07 -7.25 16.26
CA ALA A 296 20.01 -8.03 16.89
C ALA A 296 20.44 -9.50 17.13
N ARG A 297 20.12 -10.05 18.30
CA ARG A 297 20.54 -11.39 18.72
C ARG A 297 19.37 -12.19 19.30
N PRO A 298 19.37 -13.54 19.18
CA PRO A 298 18.44 -14.39 19.90
C PRO A 298 18.52 -14.14 21.42
N GLY A 299 17.39 -13.72 22.01
CA GLY A 299 17.27 -13.45 23.43
C GLY A 299 16.29 -14.41 24.10
N ALA A 300 16.67 -15.01 25.22
CA ALA A 300 15.79 -15.87 25.99
C ALA A 300 14.68 -15.07 26.72
N GLY A 301 13.49 -15.67 26.81
CA GLY A 301 12.29 -15.11 27.46
C GLY A 301 11.28 -14.50 26.48
N SER A 302 10.20 -13.94 27.02
CA SER A 302 9.17 -13.25 26.24
C SER A 302 9.40 -11.74 26.15
N PHE A 303 9.11 -11.19 24.98
CA PHE A 303 9.23 -9.78 24.62
C PHE A 303 7.88 -9.25 24.16
N LEU A 304 7.69 -7.93 24.24
CA LEU A 304 6.63 -7.23 23.55
C LEU A 304 7.27 -6.54 22.33
N PHE A 305 6.87 -6.96 21.14
CA PHE A 305 7.28 -6.34 19.89
C PHE A 305 6.22 -5.34 19.45
N THR A 306 6.64 -4.09 19.26
CA THR A 306 5.84 -3.01 18.66
C THR A 306 6.55 -2.51 17.40
N GLY A 307 5.81 -1.96 16.45
CA GLY A 307 6.42 -1.44 15.23
C GLY A 307 5.46 -1.02 14.12
N ARG A 308 6.05 -0.77 12.95
CA ARG A 308 5.41 -0.22 11.76
C ARG A 308 5.36 -1.26 10.65
N VAL A 309 4.41 -1.14 9.74
CA VAL A 309 4.45 -1.89 8.48
C VAL A 309 5.01 -1.02 7.38
N HIS A 310 6.01 -1.54 6.66
CA HIS A 310 6.51 -0.96 5.42
C HIS A 310 6.52 -2.02 4.31
N PHE A 311 5.88 -1.73 3.19
CA PHE A 311 5.64 -2.63 2.06
C PHE A 311 5.07 -4.01 2.47
N GLY A 312 4.18 -4.02 3.47
CA GLY A 312 3.58 -5.25 4.01
C GLY A 312 4.49 -6.06 4.95
N GLU A 313 5.72 -5.60 5.20
CA GLU A 313 6.69 -6.22 6.09
C GLU A 313 6.68 -5.53 7.45
N ALA A 314 6.78 -6.31 8.54
CA ALA A 314 6.88 -5.76 9.89
C ALA A 314 8.30 -5.21 10.14
N TRP A 315 8.40 -3.94 10.52
CA TRP A 315 9.64 -3.27 10.93
C TRP A 315 9.57 -2.90 12.42
N LEU A 316 10.63 -3.20 13.15
CA LEU A 316 10.68 -3.06 14.60
C LEU A 316 10.72 -1.58 15.05
N GLY A 317 9.88 -1.24 16.02
CA GLY A 317 9.96 0.01 16.78
C GLY A 317 10.60 -0.24 18.15
N CYS A 318 9.93 -0.97 19.04
CA CYS A 318 10.45 -1.33 20.35
C CYS A 318 10.36 -2.85 20.60
N ALA A 319 11.34 -3.39 21.34
CA ALA A 319 11.38 -4.79 21.79
C ALA A 319 11.70 -4.94 23.30
N PRO A 320 10.99 -4.27 24.22
CA PRO A 320 11.17 -4.51 25.66
C PRO A 320 10.83 -5.97 26.02
N ARG A 321 11.48 -6.50 27.06
CA ARG A 321 11.05 -7.75 27.69
C ARG A 321 9.66 -7.55 28.29
N TYR A 322 8.79 -8.54 28.16
CA TYR A 322 7.37 -8.39 28.56
C TYR A 322 7.21 -8.05 30.05
N LYS A 323 8.09 -8.57 30.92
CA LYS A 323 8.14 -8.24 32.37
C LYS A 323 8.43 -6.76 32.66
N ASP A 324 9.23 -6.11 31.80
CA ASP A 324 9.71 -4.75 32.01
C ASP A 324 8.68 -3.75 31.45
N PHE A 325 8.01 -4.12 30.34
CA PHE A 325 6.78 -3.46 29.88
C PHE A 325 5.67 -3.46 30.94
N LEU A 326 5.36 -4.62 31.56
CA LEU A 326 4.31 -4.70 32.57
C LEU A 326 4.55 -3.73 33.72
N ARG A 327 5.77 -3.71 34.28
CA ARG A 327 6.16 -2.76 35.34
C ARG A 327 5.93 -1.30 34.92
N ALA A 328 6.34 -0.91 33.71
CA ALA A 328 6.13 0.44 33.20
C ALA A 328 4.63 0.77 33.00
N TYR A 329 3.85 -0.19 32.52
CA TYR A 329 2.41 -0.04 32.31
C TYR A 329 1.63 0.06 33.61
N ASP A 330 1.93 -0.77 34.61
CA ASP A 330 1.25 -0.77 35.90
C ASP A 330 1.56 0.52 36.70
N LEU A 331 2.82 0.98 36.69
CA LEU A 331 3.21 2.27 37.28
C LEU A 331 2.50 3.45 36.60
N ALA A 332 2.46 3.48 35.25
CA ALA A 332 1.74 4.51 34.51
C ALA A 332 0.22 4.44 34.74
N LYS A 333 -0.34 3.24 34.98
CA LYS A 333 -1.77 3.03 35.23
C LYS A 333 -2.17 3.52 36.62
N GLU A 334 -1.35 3.24 37.64
CA GLU A 334 -1.51 3.80 38.99
C GLU A 334 -1.42 5.34 38.98
N ALA A 335 -0.43 5.88 38.26
CA ALA A 335 -0.28 7.33 38.07
C ALA A 335 -1.36 7.97 37.16
N ARG A 336 -2.24 7.18 36.52
CA ARG A 336 -3.25 7.60 35.53
C ARG A 336 -2.67 8.33 34.30
N GLN A 337 -1.49 7.92 33.87
CA GLN A 337 -0.71 8.48 32.75
C GLN A 337 -0.59 7.52 31.53
N ILE A 338 -1.35 6.43 31.50
CA ILE A 338 -1.38 5.53 30.31
C ILE A 338 -1.97 6.25 29.07
N PRO A 339 -1.29 6.26 27.91
CA PRO A 339 -1.80 6.92 26.70
C PRO A 339 -2.98 6.18 26.04
N CYS A 340 -3.11 4.89 26.32
CA CYS A 340 -4.23 4.04 25.95
C CYS A 340 -4.25 2.78 26.84
N GLU A 341 -5.39 2.09 26.90
CA GLU A 341 -5.48 0.78 27.53
C GLU A 341 -5.06 -0.32 26.56
N LEU A 342 -4.14 -1.18 26.99
CA LEU A 342 -3.90 -2.49 26.40
C LEU A 342 -4.75 -3.51 27.15
N ALA A 343 -5.57 -4.28 26.43
CA ALA A 343 -6.30 -5.41 27.01
C ALA A 343 -5.30 -6.47 27.50
N SER A 344 -5.08 -6.53 28.81
CA SER A 344 -4.24 -7.53 29.46
C SER A 344 -4.84 -8.94 29.33
N ASP A 345 -4.13 -9.94 29.86
CA ASP A 345 -4.78 -11.18 30.32
C ASP A 345 -5.50 -10.90 31.66
#